data_AF-A0A843C3Q9-F1
#
_entry.id   AF-A0A843C3Q9-F1
#
_cell.length_a   1.000
_cell.length_b   1.000
_cell.length_c   1.000
_cell.angle_alpha   90.00
_cell.angle_beta   90.00
_cell.angle_gamma   90.00
#
_symmetry.space_group_name_H-M   'P 1'
#
loop_
_entity.id
_entity.type
_entity.pdbx_description
1 polymer ?
#
loop_
_entity_poly.entity_id
_entity_poly.type
_entity_poly.pdbx_seq_one_letter_code
_entity_poly.pdbx_strand_id
1 'polypeptide(L)'
;MANKLIAWIRIQELHKHPTILFPFLLGTAIAWSEAGTMNWPVFAVSIIITYFITNGTFMSNEYFDYETDRINVERVGGDKVGVTTTGGTRVLAEGLLPRMPVLIASILFFIAAVPLGMLLQFHLNTGILTMPFVSLGILGGLLYTAPPIKASYRGFGEIFMAIGFTVPIFAGYYVQQGDLAGFPLSLHYHGLWMCLH
;
A
#
# COMPACT_ATOMS: atom_id res chain seq x y z
N MET A 1 -28.71 -2.83 8.45
CA MET A 1 -27.33 -2.94 8.98
C MET A 1 -26.40 -3.71 8.04
N ALA A 2 -26.80 -4.87 7.48
CA ALA A 2 -25.96 -5.65 6.57
C ALA A 2 -25.39 -4.84 5.37
N ASN A 3 -26.22 -4.00 4.72
CA ASN A 3 -25.76 -3.17 3.59
C ASN A 3 -24.64 -2.18 3.95
N LYS A 4 -24.63 -1.66 5.19
CA LYS A 4 -23.61 -0.72 5.64
C LYS A 4 -22.28 -1.42 5.92
N LEU A 5 -22.32 -2.64 6.46
CA LEU A 5 -21.12 -3.46 6.67
C LEU A 5 -20.48 -3.84 5.33
N ILE A 6 -21.30 -4.27 4.36
CA ILE A 6 -20.83 -4.59 3.00
C ILE A 6 -20.19 -3.37 2.35
N ALA A 7 -20.76 -2.17 2.53
CA ALA A 7 -20.19 -0.94 2.01
C ALA A 7 -18.79 -0.64 2.61
N TRP A 8 -18.61 -0.84 3.92
CA TRP A 8 -17.30 -0.70 4.59
C TRP A 8 -16.28 -1.73 4.15
N ILE A 9 -16.70 -2.94 3.77
CA ILE A 9 -15.79 -3.96 3.21
C ILE A 9 -15.42 -3.59 1.77
N ARG A 10 -16.40 -3.12 0.98
CA ARG A 10 -16.18 -2.74 -0.42
C ARG A 10 -15.20 -1.57 -0.56
N ILE A 11 -15.35 -0.52 0.25
CA ILE A 11 -14.54 0.70 0.15
C ILE A 11 -13.06 0.50 0.49
N GLN A 12 -12.72 -0.61 1.15
CA GLN A 12 -11.32 -0.97 1.42
C GLN A 12 -10.59 -1.48 0.17
N GLU A 13 -11.32 -1.80 -0.91
CA GLU A 13 -10.74 -2.32 -2.15
C GLU A 13 -9.80 -3.52 -1.93
N LEU A 14 -10.20 -4.47 -1.08
CA LEU A 14 -9.35 -5.62 -0.68
C LEU A 14 -8.72 -6.37 -1.85
N HIS A 15 -9.40 -6.42 -3.00
CA HIS A 15 -8.90 -7.03 -4.24
C HIS A 15 -7.66 -6.34 -4.82
N LYS A 16 -7.41 -5.07 -4.48
CA LYS A 16 -6.23 -4.30 -4.91
C LYS A 16 -5.07 -4.39 -3.93
N HIS A 17 -5.27 -4.86 -2.69
CA HIS A 17 -4.19 -4.98 -1.70
C HIS A 17 -2.99 -5.83 -2.13
N PRO A 18 -3.17 -6.90 -2.95
CA PRO A 18 -2.04 -7.65 -3.49
C PRO A 18 -1.02 -6.82 -4.27
N THR A 19 -1.39 -5.65 -4.81
CA THR A 19 -0.46 -4.79 -5.56
C THR A 19 0.67 -4.22 -4.71
N ILE A 20 0.44 -4.02 -3.41
CA ILE A 20 1.45 -3.56 -2.44
C ILE A 20 2.00 -4.74 -1.64
N LEU A 21 1.13 -5.72 -1.33
CA LEU A 21 1.51 -6.88 -0.54
C LEU A 21 2.51 -7.79 -1.27
N PHE A 22 2.32 -8.08 -2.56
CA PHE A 22 3.24 -8.95 -3.29
C PHE A 22 4.65 -8.38 -3.44
N PRO A 23 4.85 -7.10 -3.78
CA PRO A 23 6.18 -6.50 -3.77
C PRO A 23 6.83 -6.53 -2.38
N PHE A 24 6.06 -6.28 -1.30
CA PHE A 24 6.58 -6.42 0.06
C PHE A 24 7.04 -7.86 0.36
N LEU A 25 6.21 -8.86 0.05
CA LEU A 25 6.53 -10.27 0.23
C LEU A 25 7.76 -10.69 -0.60
N LEU A 26 7.91 -10.15 -1.81
CA LEU A 26 9.09 -10.39 -2.64
C LEU A 26 10.37 -9.91 -1.93
N GLY A 27 10.37 -8.70 -1.38
CA GLY A 27 11.49 -8.17 -0.60
C GLY A 27 11.83 -9.04 0.61
N THR A 28 10.81 -9.46 1.37
CA THR A 28 10.95 -10.38 2.50
C THR A 28 11.49 -11.74 2.07
N ALA A 29 11.04 -12.30 0.95
CA ALA A 29 11.50 -13.58 0.44
C ALA A 29 12.98 -13.52 0.01
N ILE A 30 13.40 -12.43 -0.62
CA ILE A 30 14.81 -12.18 -0.96
C ILE A 30 15.65 -12.15 0.33
N ALA A 31 15.23 -11.38 1.33
CA ALA A 31 15.90 -11.34 2.63
C ALA A 31 15.99 -12.73 3.28
N TRP A 32 14.92 -13.52 3.24
CA TRP A 32 14.92 -14.87 3.79
C TRP A 32 15.87 -15.81 3.04
N SER A 33 15.92 -15.71 1.70
CA SER A 33 16.84 -16.51 0.88
C SER A 33 18.31 -16.25 1.19
N GLU A 34 18.66 -15.03 1.61
CA GLU A 34 20.04 -14.64 1.94
C GLU A 34 20.42 -14.97 3.38
N ALA A 35 19.56 -14.66 4.36
CA ALA A 35 19.85 -14.92 5.78
C ALA A 35 19.60 -16.37 6.19
N GLY A 36 18.87 -17.15 5.40
CA GLY A 36 18.43 -18.51 5.75
C GLY A 36 17.45 -18.58 6.92
N THR A 37 17.07 -17.45 7.51
CA THR A 37 16.16 -17.33 8.65
C THR A 37 15.19 -16.16 8.43
N MET A 38 14.02 -16.22 9.06
CA MET A 38 13.02 -15.14 9.00
C MET A 38 12.52 -14.80 10.40
N ASN A 39 12.46 -13.50 10.71
CA ASN A 39 11.91 -13.03 11.96
C ASN A 39 10.38 -12.93 11.83
N TRP A 40 9.69 -13.97 12.31
CA TRP A 40 8.23 -14.07 12.24
C TRP A 40 7.48 -12.94 12.96
N PRO A 41 7.88 -12.50 14.18
CA PRO A 41 7.30 -11.31 14.80
C PRO A 41 7.39 -10.06 13.92
N VAL A 42 8.57 -9.79 13.35
CA VAL A 42 8.77 -8.66 12.43
C VAL A 42 7.86 -8.80 11.22
N PHE A 43 7.84 -9.98 10.59
CA PHE A 43 7.00 -10.26 9.43
C PHE A 43 5.52 -9.99 9.73
N ALA A 44 4.98 -10.53 10.82
CA ALA A 44 3.58 -10.38 11.19
C ALA A 44 3.20 -8.90 11.42
N VAL A 45 4.03 -8.15 12.14
CA VAL A 45 3.79 -6.71 12.37
C VAL A 45 3.89 -5.91 11.08
N SER A 46 4.88 -6.19 10.22
CA SER A 46 5.04 -5.51 8.94
C SER A 46 3.86 -5.74 8.00
N ILE A 47 3.26 -6.94 7.97
CA ILE A 47 2.06 -7.21 7.16
C ILE A 47 0.88 -6.37 7.64
N ILE A 48 0.70 -6.22 8.95
CA ILE A 48 -0.37 -5.37 9.53
C ILE A 48 -0.14 -3.90 9.16
N ILE A 49 1.10 -3.42 9.23
CA ILE A 49 1.44 -2.05 8.81
C ILE A 49 1.11 -1.84 7.32
N THR A 50 1.57 -2.76 6.46
CA THR A 50 1.29 -2.71 5.02
C THR A 50 -0.21 -2.68 4.76
N TYR A 51 -1.00 -3.49 5.47
CA TYR A 51 -2.45 -3.47 5.39
C TYR A 51 -3.05 -2.12 5.81
N PHE A 52 -2.62 -1.53 6.92
CA PHE A 52 -3.12 -0.22 7.38
C PHE A 52 -2.79 0.90 6.40
N ILE A 53 -1.55 0.99 5.93
CA ILE A 53 -1.15 2.01 4.94
C ILE A 53 -1.95 1.84 3.64
N THR A 54 -2.13 0.59 3.19
CA THR A 54 -2.88 0.27 1.97
C THR A 54 -4.35 0.67 2.09
N ASN A 55 -5.02 0.34 3.20
CA ASN A 55 -6.39 0.77 3.45
C ASN A 55 -6.53 2.29 3.53
N GLY A 56 -5.62 2.93 4.28
CA GLY A 56 -5.59 4.39 4.38
C GLY A 56 -5.55 5.03 3.00
N THR A 57 -4.69 4.52 2.13
CA THR A 57 -4.50 5.00 0.75
C THR A 57 -5.75 4.81 -0.11
N PHE A 58 -6.32 3.61 -0.17
CA PHE A 58 -7.52 3.36 -1.00
C PHE A 58 -8.72 4.17 -0.52
N MET A 59 -8.92 4.27 0.80
CA MET A 59 -10.02 5.05 1.36
C MET A 59 -9.84 6.56 1.16
N SER A 60 -8.61 7.08 1.20
CA SER A 60 -8.35 8.47 0.82
C SER A 60 -8.59 8.70 -0.66
N ASN A 61 -8.19 7.76 -1.53
CA ASN A 61 -8.41 7.86 -2.97
C ASN A 61 -9.91 7.97 -3.28
N GLU A 62 -10.75 7.11 -2.70
CA GLU A 62 -12.22 7.19 -2.85
C GLU A 62 -12.78 8.56 -2.43
N TYR A 63 -12.26 9.14 -1.34
CA TYR A 63 -12.72 10.44 -0.87
C TYR A 63 -12.39 11.58 -1.85
N PHE A 64 -11.18 11.59 -2.40
CA PHE A 64 -10.71 12.64 -3.31
C PHE A 64 -11.22 12.47 -4.74
N ASP A 65 -11.46 11.23 -5.17
CA ASP A 65 -11.98 10.90 -6.51
C ASP A 65 -13.51 11.02 -6.59
N TYR A 66 -14.19 11.28 -5.47
CA TYR A 66 -15.65 11.39 -5.39
C TYR A 66 -16.29 12.28 -6.46
N GLU A 67 -15.75 13.47 -6.74
CA GLU A 67 -16.35 14.37 -7.74
C GLU A 67 -16.15 13.83 -9.16
N THR A 68 -15.02 13.19 -9.44
CA THR A 68 -14.73 12.52 -10.73
C THR A 68 -15.66 11.32 -10.93
N ASP A 69 -15.82 10.48 -9.90
CA ASP A 69 -16.69 9.29 -9.92
C ASP A 69 -18.18 9.63 -10.01
N ARG A 70 -18.57 10.83 -9.55
CA ARG A 70 -19.95 11.34 -9.70
C ARG A 70 -20.26 11.78 -11.14
N ILE A 71 -19.26 12.27 -11.87
CA ILE A 71 -19.42 12.79 -13.25
C ILE A 71 -19.32 11.65 -14.28
N ASN A 72 -18.46 10.65 -14.04
CA ASN A 72 -18.28 9.51 -14.94
C ASN A 72 -19.43 8.50 -14.82
N VAL A 73 -20.57 8.78 -15.47
CA VAL A 73 -21.74 7.88 -15.46
C VAL A 73 -21.53 6.63 -16.32
N GLU A 74 -20.70 6.72 -17.37
CA GLU A 74 -20.45 5.62 -18.31
C GLU A 74 -19.16 4.85 -17.96
N ARG A 75 -19.33 3.58 -17.59
CA ARG A 75 -18.22 2.64 -17.47
C ARG A 75 -17.75 2.21 -18.86
N VAL A 76 -16.45 2.33 -19.14
CA VAL A 76 -15.81 1.48 -20.16
C VAL A 76 -15.80 0.06 -19.59
N GLY A 77 -16.82 -0.75 -19.92
CA GLY A 77 -16.96 -2.14 -19.47
C GLY A 77 -18.28 -2.51 -18.76
N GLY A 78 -19.15 -1.56 -18.43
CA GLY A 78 -20.46 -1.82 -17.80
C GLY A 78 -20.41 -2.33 -16.35
N ASP A 79 -21.58 -2.44 -15.71
CA ASP A 79 -21.75 -2.76 -14.27
C ASP A 79 -21.26 -4.15 -13.83
N LYS A 80 -20.78 -4.97 -14.77
CA LYS A 80 -20.44 -6.38 -14.57
C LYS A 80 -18.93 -6.66 -14.51
N VAL A 81 -18.09 -5.68 -14.81
CA VAL A 81 -16.62 -5.87 -14.76
C VAL A 81 -16.14 -5.48 -13.36
N GLY A 82 -15.94 -6.49 -12.51
CA GLY A 82 -15.39 -6.35 -11.16
C GLY A 82 -13.90 -5.95 -11.11
N VAL A 83 -13.36 -5.44 -12.22
CA VAL A 83 -11.96 -5.04 -12.40
C VAL A 83 -11.97 -3.61 -12.94
N THR A 84 -11.83 -2.63 -12.05
CA THR A 84 -11.84 -1.22 -12.46
C THR A 84 -10.43 -0.72 -12.76
N THR A 85 -10.17 -0.45 -14.05
CA THR A 85 -8.98 0.29 -14.50
C THR A 85 -9.18 1.81 -14.42
N THR A 86 -10.43 2.32 -14.28
CA THR A 86 -10.72 3.75 -14.44
C THR A 86 -11.82 4.33 -13.52
N GLY A 87 -12.20 3.67 -12.41
CA GLY A 87 -13.18 4.23 -11.48
C GLY A 87 -13.15 3.56 -10.11
N GLY A 88 -13.39 4.34 -9.06
CA GLY A 88 -13.44 3.85 -7.68
C GLY A 88 -14.56 2.83 -7.43
N THR A 89 -14.71 2.40 -6.18
CA THR A 89 -15.77 1.50 -5.73
C THR A 89 -17.17 2.10 -5.89
N ARG A 90 -17.25 3.43 -6.07
CA ARG A 90 -18.48 4.25 -6.10
C ARG A 90 -19.31 4.15 -4.82
N VAL A 91 -18.81 3.55 -3.74
CA VAL A 91 -19.54 3.44 -2.46
C VAL A 91 -19.92 4.83 -1.93
N LEU A 92 -19.06 5.82 -2.13
CA LEU A 92 -19.37 7.21 -1.81
C LEU A 92 -20.32 7.85 -2.84
N ALA A 93 -20.10 7.63 -4.14
CA ALA A 93 -20.92 8.20 -5.21
C ALA A 93 -22.37 7.69 -5.20
N GLU A 94 -22.59 6.43 -4.80
CA GLU A 94 -23.90 5.81 -4.60
C GLU A 94 -24.56 6.19 -3.26
N GLY A 95 -23.88 6.99 -2.42
CA GLY A 95 -24.41 7.46 -1.13
C GLY A 95 -24.52 6.38 -0.05
N LEU A 96 -23.85 5.23 -0.22
CA LEU A 96 -23.89 4.11 0.74
C LEU A 96 -23.14 4.42 2.04
N LEU A 97 -22.10 5.28 1.97
CA LEU A 97 -21.37 5.80 3.12
C LEU A 97 -21.21 7.32 3.03
N PRO A 98 -21.17 8.03 4.17
CA PRO A 98 -20.87 9.46 4.17
C PRO A 98 -19.37 9.69 3.91
N ARG A 99 -19.04 10.76 3.19
CA ARG A 99 -17.66 11.09 2.79
C ARG A 99 -16.72 11.33 3.97
N MET A 100 -17.13 12.16 4.93
CA MET A 100 -16.28 12.55 6.07
C MET A 100 -15.85 11.37 6.95
N PRO A 101 -16.73 10.43 7.34
CA PRO A 101 -16.33 9.22 8.06
C PRO A 101 -15.32 8.35 7.32
N VAL A 102 -15.36 8.29 5.99
CA VAL A 102 -14.38 7.53 5.20
C VAL A 102 -13.00 8.18 5.25
N LEU A 103 -12.94 9.51 5.14
CA LEU A 103 -11.68 10.25 5.32
C LEU A 103 -11.14 10.08 6.74
N ILE A 104 -11.99 10.17 7.76
CA ILE A 104 -11.59 9.94 9.16
C ILE A 104 -11.04 8.52 9.31
N ALA A 105 -11.70 7.51 8.77
CA ALA A 105 -11.23 6.13 8.83
C ALA A 105 -9.88 5.95 8.12
N SER A 106 -9.68 6.56 6.95
CA SER A 106 -8.39 6.60 6.26
C SER A 106 -7.28 7.17 7.14
N ILE A 107 -7.52 8.33 7.76
CA ILE A 107 -6.57 8.99 8.68
C ILE A 107 -6.29 8.10 9.90
N LEU A 108 -7.31 7.45 10.46
CA LEU A 108 -7.14 6.54 11.59
C LEU A 108 -6.27 5.33 11.24
N PHE A 109 -6.40 4.77 10.02
CA PHE A 109 -5.50 3.70 9.55
C PHE A 109 -4.05 4.18 9.45
N PHE A 110 -3.80 5.37 8.91
CA PHE A 110 -2.45 5.93 8.86
C PHE A 110 -1.87 6.19 10.26
N ILE A 111 -2.67 6.77 11.18
CA ILE A 111 -2.25 6.98 12.57
C ILE A 111 -1.96 5.65 13.26
N ALA A 112 -2.75 4.61 13.00
CA ALA A 112 -2.55 3.28 13.58
C ALA A 112 -1.30 2.57 13.06
N ALA A 113 -0.81 2.91 11.86
CA ALA A 113 0.45 2.38 11.34
C ALA A 113 1.69 2.93 12.07
N VAL A 114 1.63 4.15 12.60
CA VAL A 114 2.74 4.81 13.32
C VAL A 114 3.21 4.05 14.56
N PRO A 115 2.36 3.68 15.55
CA PRO A 115 2.82 2.95 16.73
C PRO A 115 3.34 1.56 16.38
N LEU A 116 2.82 0.92 15.32
CA LEU A 116 3.36 -0.35 14.84
C LEU A 116 4.75 -0.18 14.20
N GLY A 117 4.97 0.92 13.48
CA GLY A 117 6.31 1.30 12.99
C GLY A 117 7.30 1.54 14.12
N MET A 118 6.86 2.22 15.19
CA MET A 118 7.67 2.39 16.41
C MET A 118 7.97 1.06 17.09
N LEU A 119 7.00 0.14 17.15
CA LEU A 119 7.20 -1.22 17.66
C LEU A 119 8.27 -1.96 16.84
N LEU A 120 8.20 -1.91 15.50
CA LEU A 120 9.22 -2.52 14.64
C LEU A 120 10.61 -1.93 14.88
N GLN A 121 10.74 -0.60 14.95
CA GLN A 121 12.03 0.05 15.06
C GLN A 121 12.66 -0.14 16.45
N PHE A 122 11.91 0.13 17.52
CA PHE A 122 12.47 0.23 18.87
C PHE A 122 12.36 -1.05 19.69
N HIS A 123 11.32 -1.85 19.47
CA HIS A 123 11.14 -3.10 20.23
C HIS A 123 11.73 -4.30 19.48
N LEU A 124 11.52 -4.36 18.17
CA LEU A 124 11.99 -5.46 17.31
C LEU A 124 13.32 -5.15 16.61
N ASN A 125 13.89 -3.96 16.83
CA ASN A 125 15.25 -3.55 16.40
C ASN A 125 15.52 -3.71 14.89
N THR A 126 14.50 -3.46 14.05
CA THR A 126 14.59 -3.61 12.58
C THR A 126 15.43 -2.55 11.87
N GLY A 127 15.96 -1.56 12.60
CA GLY A 127 16.88 -0.54 12.08
C GLY A 127 16.26 0.85 11.92
N ILE A 128 17.13 1.85 11.66
CA ILE A 128 16.75 3.28 11.65
C ILE A 128 15.88 3.67 10.45
N LEU A 129 15.92 2.93 9.33
CA LEU A 129 15.13 3.24 8.13
C LEU A 129 13.69 2.74 8.20
N THR A 130 13.31 1.98 9.24
CA THR A 130 11.94 1.45 9.40
C THR A 130 10.90 2.57 9.44
N MET A 131 11.09 3.58 10.30
CA MET A 131 10.16 4.71 10.36
C MET A 131 10.16 5.59 9.10
N PRO A 132 11.30 5.85 8.44
CA PRO A 132 11.31 6.43 7.10
C PRO A 132 10.46 5.66 6.09
N PHE A 133 10.52 4.32 6.03
CA PHE A 133 9.68 3.52 5.13
C PHE A 133 8.18 3.63 5.47
N VAL A 134 7.82 3.55 6.75
CA VAL A 134 6.43 3.75 7.22
C VAL A 134 5.93 5.15 6.81
N SER A 135 6.75 6.17 7.04
CA SER A 135 6.42 7.56 6.72
C SER A 135 6.28 7.77 5.22
N LEU A 136 7.17 7.19 4.40
CA LEU A 136 7.08 7.22 2.94
C LEU A 136 5.82 6.51 2.43
N GLY A 137 5.40 5.41 3.06
CA GLY A 137 4.15 4.74 2.72
C GLY A 137 2.92 5.62 3.00
N ILE A 138 2.86 6.23 4.19
CA ILE A 138 1.77 7.15 4.58
C ILE A 138 1.74 8.38 3.67
N LEU A 139 2.89 9.03 3.47
CA LEU A 139 3.01 10.22 2.62
C LEU A 139 2.73 9.88 1.15
N GLY A 140 3.23 8.76 0.65
CA GLY A 140 2.96 8.28 -0.70
C GLY A 140 1.46 8.08 -0.92
N GLY A 141 0.78 7.41 0.02
CA GLY A 141 -0.66 7.19 -0.02
C GLY A 141 -1.47 8.50 -0.01
N LEU A 142 -1.13 9.42 0.89
CA LEU A 142 -1.81 10.71 0.99
C LEU A 142 -1.53 11.61 -0.22
N LEU A 143 -0.26 11.81 -0.61
CA LEU A 143 0.13 12.76 -1.66
C LEU A 143 -0.24 12.29 -3.07
N TYR A 144 -0.50 10.99 -3.24
CA TYR A 144 -0.93 10.42 -4.51
C TYR A 144 -2.28 11.03 -4.97
N THR A 145 -3.26 11.15 -4.08
CA THR A 145 -4.61 11.67 -4.39
C THR A 145 -5.01 12.93 -3.62
N ALA A 146 -4.43 13.20 -2.46
CA ALA A 146 -4.75 14.40 -1.70
C ALA A 146 -4.11 15.67 -2.30
N PRO A 147 -4.82 16.81 -2.29
CA PRO A 147 -4.20 18.10 -2.48
C PRO A 147 -3.20 18.37 -1.34
N PRO A 148 -2.07 19.06 -1.61
CA PRO A 148 -1.82 19.91 -2.78
C PRO A 148 -1.14 19.23 -3.97
N ILE A 149 -0.68 17.98 -3.86
CA ILE A 149 0.14 17.34 -4.91
C ILE A 149 -0.73 16.69 -5.99
N LYS A 150 -1.75 15.90 -5.61
CA LYS A 150 -2.61 15.17 -6.56
C LYS A 150 -1.80 14.53 -7.70
N ALA A 151 -0.77 13.75 -7.34
CA ALA A 151 0.23 13.28 -8.30
C ALA A 151 -0.40 12.50 -9.47
N SER A 152 -1.46 11.72 -9.21
CA SER A 152 -2.20 10.98 -10.24
C SER A 152 -2.82 11.91 -11.31
N TYR A 153 -3.25 13.11 -10.91
CA TYR A 153 -3.92 14.08 -11.78
C TYR A 153 -2.96 15.03 -12.50
N ARG A 154 -1.67 15.04 -12.14
CA ARG A 154 -0.66 15.96 -12.68
C ARG A 154 0.38 15.30 -13.59
N GLY A 155 0.10 14.07 -14.06
CA GLY A 155 1.00 13.33 -14.95
C GLY A 155 2.19 12.66 -14.25
N PHE A 156 2.26 12.71 -12.91
CA PHE A 156 3.28 12.00 -12.12
C PHE A 156 2.83 10.59 -11.70
N GLY A 157 1.69 10.12 -12.22
CA GLY A 157 1.11 8.83 -11.85
C GLY A 157 2.06 7.66 -12.07
N GLU A 158 2.77 7.61 -13.20
CA GLU A 158 3.72 6.53 -13.51
C GLU A 158 4.89 6.47 -12.53
N ILE A 159 5.43 7.63 -12.13
CA ILE A 159 6.51 7.72 -11.15
C ILE A 159 6.02 7.25 -9.77
N PHE A 160 4.83 7.68 -9.36
CA PHE A 160 4.24 7.24 -8.10
C PHE A 160 3.89 5.75 -8.09
N MET A 161 3.46 5.19 -9.23
CA MET A 161 3.29 3.74 -9.39
C MET A 161 4.64 3.01 -9.26
N ALA A 162 5.68 3.48 -9.96
CA ALA A 162 7.01 2.89 -9.85
C ALA A 162 7.54 2.92 -8.41
N ILE A 163 7.38 4.03 -7.70
CA ILE A 163 7.71 4.16 -6.27
C ILE A 163 6.83 3.21 -5.44
N GLY A 164 5.54 3.14 -5.72
CA GLY A 164 4.57 2.29 -5.02
C GLY A 164 4.85 0.79 -5.16
N PHE A 165 5.49 0.35 -6.24
CA PHE A 165 5.97 -1.03 -6.37
C PHE A 165 7.37 -1.24 -5.77
N THR A 166 8.26 -0.26 -5.94
CA THR A 166 9.67 -0.40 -5.56
C THR A 166 9.88 -0.27 -4.05
N VAL A 167 9.27 0.72 -3.41
CA VAL A 167 9.44 1.01 -1.98
C VAL A 167 9.02 -0.17 -1.10
N PRO A 168 7.89 -0.87 -1.33
CA PRO A 168 7.53 -2.02 -0.51
C PRO A 168 8.52 -3.17 -0.63
N ILE A 169 9.17 -3.38 -1.79
CA ILE A 169 10.22 -4.40 -1.95
C ILE A 169 11.40 -4.08 -1.03
N PHE A 170 11.91 -2.85 -1.10
CA PHE A 170 13.00 -2.41 -0.23
C PHE A 170 12.62 -2.45 1.25
N ALA A 171 11.39 -2.06 1.59
CA ALA A 171 10.90 -2.12 2.96
C ALA A 171 10.85 -3.57 3.47
N GLY A 172 10.32 -4.51 2.68
CA GLY A 172 10.21 -5.92 3.03
C GLY A 172 11.56 -6.62 3.21
N TYR A 173 12.57 -6.23 2.42
CA TYR A 173 13.95 -6.68 2.60
C TYR A 173 14.58 -6.07 3.86
N TYR A 174 14.51 -4.73 3.98
CA TYR A 174 15.15 -3.98 5.05
C TYR A 174 14.67 -4.41 6.43
N VAL A 175 13.36 -4.56 6.63
CA VAL A 175 12.84 -4.89 7.97
C VAL A 175 13.30 -6.26 8.46
N GLN A 176 13.61 -7.21 7.56
CA GLN A 176 14.11 -8.53 7.92
C GLN A 176 15.64 -8.55 8.13
N GLN A 177 16.40 -7.82 7.31
CA GLN A 177 17.87 -7.82 7.34
C GLN A 177 18.48 -6.76 8.26
N GLY A 178 17.78 -5.64 8.48
CA GLY A 178 18.27 -4.48 9.22
C GLY A 178 19.21 -3.55 8.42
N ASP A 179 19.57 -3.92 7.19
CA ASP A 179 20.42 -3.13 6.29
C ASP A 179 19.97 -3.31 4.82
N LEU A 180 20.37 -2.37 3.96
CA LEU A 180 20.15 -2.39 2.51
C LEU A 180 21.39 -2.79 1.70
N ALA A 181 22.57 -2.92 2.33
CA ALA A 181 23.83 -3.15 1.60
C ALA A 181 23.86 -4.45 0.78
N GLY A 182 23.14 -5.50 1.21
CA GLY A 182 23.07 -6.78 0.49
C GLY A 182 22.14 -6.78 -0.74
N PHE A 183 21.18 -5.85 -0.80
CA PHE A 183 20.13 -5.85 -1.82
C PHE A 183 20.63 -5.68 -3.27
N PRO A 184 21.58 -4.77 -3.59
CA PRO A 184 22.11 -4.64 -4.95
C PRO A 184 22.91 -5.86 -5.39
N LEU A 185 23.57 -6.54 -4.45
CA LEU A 185 24.41 -7.70 -4.71
C LEU A 185 23.55 -8.91 -5.09
N SER A 186 22.44 -9.13 -4.38
CA SER A 186 21.58 -10.27 -4.62
C SER A 186 20.77 -10.22 -5.90
N LEU A 187 20.36 -9.02 -6.36
CA LEU A 187 19.79 -8.83 -7.70
C LEU A 187 20.79 -9.22 -8.80
N HIS A 188 22.08 -8.91 -8.61
CA HIS A 188 23.13 -9.30 -9.55
C HIS A 188 23.34 -10.82 -9.57
N TYR A 189 23.43 -11.45 -8.39
CA TYR A 189 23.62 -12.90 -8.29
C TYR A 189 22.41 -13.70 -8.78
N HIS A 190 21.18 -13.33 -8.43
CA HIS A 190 19.97 -14.03 -8.89
C HIS A 190 19.68 -13.78 -10.37
N GLY A 191 19.97 -12.59 -10.89
CA GLY A 191 19.89 -12.29 -12.32
C GLY A 191 20.87 -13.12 -13.15
N LEU A 192 22.09 -13.34 -12.65
CA LEU A 192 23.06 -14.25 -13.26
C LEU A 192 22.62 -15.72 -13.16
N TRP A 193 22.05 -16.13 -12.01
CA TRP A 193 21.59 -17.51 -11.80
C TRP A 193 20.45 -17.90 -12.74
N MET A 194 19.49 -17.00 -12.98
CA MET A 194 18.38 -17.20 -13.94
C MET A 194 18.82 -17.17 -15.41
N CYS A 195 19.94 -16.52 -15.76
CA CYS A 195 20.47 -16.52 -17.12
C CYS A 195 21.34 -17.75 -17.44
N LEU A 196 21.70 -18.55 -16.43
CA LEU A 196 22.63 -19.66 -16.56
C LEU A 196 21.96 -21.05 -16.45
N HIS A 197 20.63 -21.11 -16.31
CA HIS A 197 19.80 -22.32 -16.33
C HIS A 197 18.57 -22.10 -17.21
#